data_AF-A0A8H9KV28-F1
#
_entry.id   AF-A0A8H9KV28-F1
#
_cell.length_a   1.000
_cell.length_b   1.000
_cell.length_c   1.000
_cell.angle_alpha   90.00
_cell.angle_beta   90.00
_cell.angle_gamma   90.00
#
_symmetry.space_group_name_H-M   'P 1'
#
loop_
_entity.id
_entity.type
_entity.pdbx_description
1 polymer ?
#
loop_
_entity_poly.entity_id
_entity_poly.type
_entity_poly.pdbx_seq_one_letter_code
_entity_poly.pdbx_strand_id
1 'polypeptide(L)'
;MENVDKKIDIVNQAVEINNDRIKGYEKAVEIAGESNLRELQALFRQYIDQSRQFIIELSPYLEQFGEEPTEETKFSGKIFRIWMDIKSAMSPSINQAILECCEKGEDEFKETYKKLLSECLDDYQDLIDLLQNQLAIAMEAHQHIKELRDL
;
A
#
# COMPACT_ATOMS: atom_id res chain seq x y z
N MET A 1 -2.54 19.03 -22.79
CA MET A 1 -3.29 19.19 -21.52
C MET A 1 -3.86 17.86 -21.11
N GLU A 2 -4.75 17.25 -21.89
CA GLU A 2 -5.38 15.94 -21.57
C GLU A 2 -4.40 14.82 -21.12
N ASN A 3 -3.26 14.66 -21.82
CA ASN A 3 -2.28 13.64 -21.44
C ASN A 3 -1.55 13.96 -20.11
N VAL A 4 -1.29 15.24 -19.81
CA VAL A 4 -0.58 15.67 -18.60
C VAL A 4 -1.48 15.49 -17.38
N ASP A 5 -2.74 15.92 -17.49
CA ASP A 5 -3.75 15.76 -16.43
C ASP A 5 -3.95 14.28 -16.10
N LYS A 6 -3.96 13.42 -17.11
CA LYS A 6 -4.03 11.96 -16.93
C LYS A 6 -2.79 11.39 -16.22
N LYS A 7 -1.59 11.87 -16.56
CA LYS A 7 -0.35 11.43 -15.91
C LYS A 7 -0.37 11.79 -14.42
N ILE A 8 -0.76 13.02 -14.12
CA ILE A 8 -0.90 13.53 -12.76
C ILE A 8 -1.91 12.68 -11.97
N ASP A 9 -3.08 12.40 -12.55
CA ASP A 9 -4.11 11.55 -11.93
C ASP A 9 -3.60 10.13 -11.63
N ILE A 10 -2.88 9.51 -12.58
CA ILE A 10 -2.27 8.19 -12.38
C ILE A 10 -1.28 8.20 -11.21
N VAL A 11 -0.41 9.21 -11.14
CA VAL A 11 0.61 9.31 -10.09
C VAL A 11 -0.05 9.58 -8.74
N ASN A 12 -1.05 10.46 -8.68
CA ASN A 12 -1.79 10.74 -7.45
C ASN A 12 -2.52 9.48 -6.95
N GLN A 13 -3.18 8.72 -7.83
CA GLN A 13 -3.80 7.44 -7.43
C GLN A 13 -2.76 6.41 -6.94
N ALA A 14 -1.55 6.38 -7.50
CA ALA A 14 -0.45 5.55 -7.00
C ALA A 14 0.03 6.00 -5.61
N VAL A 15 0.10 7.31 -5.36
CA VAL A 15 0.42 7.87 -4.03
C VAL A 15 -0.68 7.54 -3.01
N GLU A 16 -1.95 7.72 -3.35
CA GLU A 16 -3.10 7.43 -2.46
C GLU A 16 -3.12 5.98 -1.98
N ILE A 17 -2.86 5.02 -2.88
CA ILE A 17 -2.86 3.61 -2.50
C ILE A 17 -1.63 3.24 -1.65
N ASN A 18 -0.49 3.92 -1.82
CA ASN A 18 0.64 3.80 -0.90
C ASN A 18 0.35 4.41 0.47
N ASN A 19 -0.36 5.54 0.53
CA ASN A 19 -0.82 6.11 1.79
C ASN A 19 -1.77 5.16 2.53
N ASP A 20 -2.68 4.49 1.80
CA ASP A 20 -3.54 3.45 2.38
C ASP A 20 -2.73 2.27 2.91
N ARG A 21 -1.73 1.82 2.15
CA ARG A 21 -0.81 0.76 2.57
C ARG A 21 -0.06 1.13 3.84
N ILE A 22 0.46 2.36 3.94
CA ILE A 22 1.10 2.89 5.15
C ILE A 22 0.14 2.85 6.35
N LYS A 23 -1.06 3.44 6.22
CA LYS A 23 -2.03 3.48 7.33
C LYS A 23 -2.46 2.07 7.77
N GLY A 24 -2.63 1.16 6.81
CA GLY A 24 -2.92 -0.25 7.06
C GLY A 24 -1.83 -0.91 7.92
N TYR A 25 -0.56 -0.77 7.52
CA TYR A 25 0.54 -1.34 8.29
C TYR A 25 0.80 -0.63 9.62
N GLU A 26 0.59 0.68 9.72
CA GLU A 26 0.68 1.39 11.01
C GLU A 26 -0.31 0.81 12.02
N LYS A 27 -1.53 0.49 11.56
CA LYS A 27 -2.53 -0.16 12.40
C LYS A 27 -2.16 -1.60 12.74
N ALA A 28 -1.61 -2.35 11.79
CA ALA A 28 -1.08 -3.69 12.02
C ALA A 28 0.04 -3.69 13.08
N VAL A 29 0.94 -2.70 13.05
CA VAL A 29 2.01 -2.49 14.04
C VAL A 29 1.43 -2.21 15.43
N GLU A 30 0.40 -1.35 15.54
CA GLU A 30 -0.26 -1.04 16.82
C GLU A 30 -0.81 -2.32 17.48
N ILE A 31 -1.58 -3.12 16.73
CA ILE A 31 -2.27 -4.30 17.27
C ILE A 31 -1.26 -5.43 17.56
N ALA A 32 -0.26 -5.62 16.68
CA ALA A 32 0.85 -6.54 16.93
C ALA A 32 1.67 -6.13 18.17
N GLY A 33 1.77 -4.82 18.43
CA GLY A 33 2.27 -4.20 19.66
C GLY A 33 1.55 -4.69 20.91
N GLU A 34 0.24 -4.47 20.95
CA GLU A 34 -0.64 -4.85 22.06
C GLU A 34 -0.63 -6.37 22.31
N SER A 35 -0.37 -7.16 21.27
CA SER A 35 -0.36 -8.63 21.31
C SER A 35 1.03 -9.26 21.48
N ASN A 36 2.08 -8.47 21.75
CA ASN A 36 3.48 -8.92 21.87
C ASN A 36 4.06 -9.66 20.64
N LEU A 37 3.53 -9.43 19.44
CA LEU A 37 3.96 -10.02 18.17
C LEU A 37 5.11 -9.20 17.55
N ARG A 38 6.29 -9.23 18.17
CA ARG A 38 7.42 -8.35 17.81
C ARG A 38 7.95 -8.56 16.38
N GLU A 39 7.96 -9.81 15.90
CA GLU A 39 8.43 -10.14 14.56
C GLU A 39 7.52 -9.52 13.49
N LEU A 40 6.20 -9.61 13.68
CA LEU A 40 5.23 -8.96 12.79
C LEU A 40 5.33 -7.43 12.83
N GLN A 41 5.59 -6.82 14.00
CA GLN A 41 5.83 -5.38 14.07
C GLN A 41 7.04 -4.95 13.23
N ALA A 42 8.15 -5.69 13.33
CA ALA A 42 9.35 -5.39 12.56
C ALA A 42 9.07 -5.51 11.06
N LEU A 43 8.37 -6.58 10.65
CA LEU A 43 7.98 -6.81 9.26
C LEU A 43 7.10 -5.69 8.72
N PHE A 44 6.02 -5.33 9.42
CA PHE A 44 5.11 -4.29 8.94
C PHE A 44 5.77 -2.91 8.87
N ARG A 45 6.74 -2.61 9.74
CA ARG A 45 7.55 -1.38 9.62
C ARG A 45 8.39 -1.36 8.34
N GLN A 46 8.92 -2.50 7.91
CA GLN A 46 9.63 -2.59 6.62
C GLN A 46 8.70 -2.26 5.45
N TYR A 47 7.45 -2.73 5.49
CA TYR A 47 6.48 -2.43 4.43
C TYR A 47 5.96 -0.98 4.48
N ILE A 48 5.92 -0.35 5.65
CA ILE A 48 5.70 1.10 5.77
C ILE A 48 6.82 1.86 5.06
N ASP A 49 8.08 1.53 5.37
CA ASP A 49 9.23 2.23 4.80
C ASP A 49 9.35 2.00 3.28
N GLN A 50 9.03 0.80 2.81
CA GLN A 50 8.91 0.50 1.38
C GLN A 50 7.85 1.38 0.69
N SER A 51 6.68 1.54 1.30
CA SER A 51 5.60 2.37 0.73
C SER A 51 5.97 3.85 0.71
N ARG A 52 6.67 4.34 1.73
CA ARG A 52 7.23 5.71 1.75
C ARG A 52 8.26 5.91 0.64
N GLN A 53 9.12 4.91 0.42
CA GLN A 53 10.10 4.94 -0.66
C GLN A 53 9.41 5.00 -2.03
N PHE A 54 8.31 4.26 -2.23
CA PHE A 54 7.53 4.35 -3.47
C PHE A 54 6.95 5.75 -3.71
N ILE A 55 6.43 6.40 -2.67
CA ILE A 55 5.94 7.79 -2.77
C ILE A 55 7.07 8.75 -3.14
N ILE A 56 8.25 8.59 -2.52
CA ILE A 56 9.44 9.40 -2.84
C ILE A 56 9.82 9.26 -4.32
N GLU A 57 9.78 8.04 -4.87
CA GLU A 57 10.09 7.79 -6.29
C GLU A 57 9.03 8.34 -7.25
N LEU A 58 7.76 8.41 -6.80
CA LEU A 58 6.65 8.96 -7.58
C LEU A 58 6.62 10.50 -7.57
N SER A 59 7.12 11.13 -6.50
CA SER A 59 7.04 12.58 -6.27
C SER A 59 7.59 13.44 -7.44
N PRO A 60 8.75 13.12 -8.06
CA PRO A 60 9.27 13.87 -9.19
C PRO A 60 8.30 13.96 -10.39
N TYR A 61 7.40 12.99 -10.53
CA TYR A 61 6.44 12.98 -11.63
C TYR A 61 5.30 13.99 -11.45
N LEU A 62 5.07 14.48 -10.22
CA LEU A 62 4.14 15.56 -9.87
C LEU A 62 4.84 16.92 -9.81
N GLU A 63 6.01 16.97 -9.16
CA GLU A 63 6.77 18.21 -8.94
C GLU A 63 7.15 18.91 -10.24
N GLN A 64 7.43 18.14 -11.31
CA GLN A 64 7.71 18.69 -12.64
C GLN A 64 6.56 19.53 -13.22
N PHE A 65 5.34 19.36 -12.69
CA PHE A 65 4.14 20.11 -13.07
C PHE A 65 3.70 21.11 -11.98
N GLY A 66 4.50 21.28 -10.93
CA GLY A 66 4.19 22.17 -9.80
C GLY A 66 3.17 21.60 -8.82
N GLU A 67 2.96 20.29 -8.83
CA GLU A 67 2.10 19.58 -7.86
C GLU A 67 2.92 18.88 -6.78
N GLU A 68 2.31 18.71 -5.61
CA GLU A 68 2.89 17.96 -4.48
C GLU A 68 2.15 16.63 -4.29
N PRO A 69 2.81 15.57 -3.80
CA PRO A 69 2.15 14.32 -3.47
C PRO A 69 0.99 14.52 -2.50
N THR A 70 -0.17 13.96 -2.83
CA THR A 70 -1.33 14.00 -1.93
C THR A 70 -1.08 13.21 -0.63
N GLU A 71 -1.60 13.70 0.49
CA GLU A 71 -1.67 12.97 1.77
C GLU A 71 -2.97 12.14 1.90
N GLU A 72 -3.84 12.21 0.88
CA GLU A 72 -5.12 11.53 0.87
C GLU A 72 -4.97 10.00 0.76
N THR A 73 -6.07 9.34 1.09
CA THR A 73 -6.19 7.89 1.12
C THR A 73 -7.50 7.48 0.49
N LYS A 74 -7.50 6.40 -0.27
CA LYS A 74 -8.64 5.94 -1.05
C LYS A 74 -9.67 5.18 -0.19
N PHE A 75 -9.25 4.53 0.89
CA PHE A 75 -10.10 3.55 1.61
C PHE A 75 -10.27 3.76 3.12
N SER A 76 -9.96 4.95 3.63
CA SER A 76 -9.92 5.27 5.07
C SER A 76 -11.08 4.70 5.90
N GLY A 77 -12.34 4.85 5.46
CA GLY A 77 -13.51 4.42 6.24
C GLY A 77 -13.82 2.91 6.25
N LYS A 78 -13.47 2.17 5.20
CA LYS A 78 -13.68 0.70 5.16
C LYS A 78 -12.57 -0.02 5.93
N ILE A 79 -11.33 0.43 5.73
CA ILE A 79 -10.15 -0.09 6.43
C ILE A 79 -10.29 0.13 7.94
N PHE A 80 -10.70 1.32 8.37
CA PHE A 80 -10.85 1.61 9.80
C PHE A 80 -11.81 0.65 10.52
N ARG A 81 -12.94 0.30 9.89
CA ARG A 81 -13.90 -0.64 10.48
C ARG A 81 -13.33 -2.04 10.64
N ILE A 82 -12.65 -2.56 9.62
CA ILE A 82 -12.00 -3.88 9.67
C ILE A 82 -11.00 -3.95 10.83
N TRP A 83 -10.18 -2.91 11.01
CA TRP A 83 -9.20 -2.88 12.11
C TRP A 83 -9.83 -2.77 13.50
N MET A 84 -10.97 -2.08 13.63
CA MET A 84 -11.71 -2.02 14.89
C MET A 84 -12.27 -3.39 15.28
N ASP A 85 -12.80 -4.14 14.31
CA ASP A 85 -13.30 -5.50 14.53
C ASP A 85 -12.16 -6.41 15.03
N ILE A 86 -10.99 -6.35 14.38
CA ILE A 86 -9.78 -7.09 14.80
C ILE A 86 -9.37 -6.74 16.24
N LYS A 87 -9.32 -5.45 16.59
CA LYS A 87 -8.92 -5.01 17.94
C LYS A 87 -9.90 -5.47 19.02
N SER A 88 -11.20 -5.51 18.70
CA SER A 88 -12.24 -5.97 19.62
C SER A 88 -12.25 -7.49 19.82
N ALA A 89 -11.69 -8.24 18.87
CA ALA A 89 -11.60 -9.68 18.95
C ALA A 89 -10.50 -10.09 19.93
N MET A 90 -10.88 -10.50 21.16
CA MET A 90 -9.97 -11.14 22.13
C MET A 90 -9.64 -12.59 21.70
N SER A 91 -9.12 -12.78 20.50
CA SER A 91 -8.93 -14.10 19.89
C SER A 91 -7.48 -14.61 19.96
N PRO A 92 -7.24 -15.90 20.26
CA PRO A 92 -5.96 -16.58 20.02
C PRO A 92 -5.46 -16.50 18.58
N SER A 93 -6.34 -16.18 17.62
CA SER A 93 -6.04 -16.05 16.19
C SER A 93 -5.72 -14.61 15.74
N ILE A 94 -5.35 -13.72 16.68
CA ILE A 94 -5.10 -12.31 16.38
C ILE A 94 -3.99 -12.12 15.33
N ASN A 95 -2.96 -12.96 15.33
CA ASN A 95 -1.90 -12.99 14.31
C ASN A 95 -2.48 -13.25 12.92
N GLN A 96 -3.31 -14.29 12.78
CA GLN A 96 -3.93 -14.68 11.52
C GLN A 96 -4.88 -13.59 11.03
N ALA A 97 -5.65 -12.97 11.94
CA ALA A 97 -6.56 -11.87 11.59
C ALA A 97 -5.80 -10.64 11.07
N ILE A 98 -4.67 -10.27 11.68
CA ILE A 98 -3.82 -9.17 11.18
C ILE A 98 -3.27 -9.53 9.80
N LEU A 99 -2.71 -10.72 9.62
CA LEU A 99 -2.12 -11.15 8.36
C LEU A 99 -3.13 -11.24 7.22
N GLU A 100 -4.33 -11.78 7.48
CA GLU A 100 -5.43 -11.82 6.51
C GLU A 100 -5.89 -10.41 6.11
N CYS A 101 -5.90 -9.46 7.05
CA CYS A 101 -6.23 -8.08 6.74
C CYS A 101 -5.14 -7.39 5.90
N CYS A 102 -3.86 -7.62 6.23
CA CYS A 102 -2.74 -7.11 5.46
C CYS A 102 -2.73 -7.67 4.03
N GLU A 103 -2.95 -8.98 3.85
CA GLU A 103 -3.04 -9.61 2.53
C GLU A 103 -4.15 -9.00 1.68
N LYS A 104 -5.35 -8.78 2.25
CA LYS A 104 -6.45 -8.10 1.55
C LYS A 104 -6.06 -6.68 1.13
N GLY A 105 -5.27 -5.98 1.95
CA GLY A 105 -4.71 -4.68 1.61
C GLY A 105 -3.72 -4.75 0.45
N GLU A 106 -2.82 -5.73 0.45
CA GLU A 106 -1.87 -5.96 -0.64
C GLU A 106 -2.56 -6.38 -1.95
N ASP A 107 -3.66 -7.13 -1.88
CA ASP A 107 -4.47 -7.45 -3.05
C ASP A 107 -5.11 -6.20 -3.66
N GLU A 108 -5.66 -5.30 -2.85
CA GLU A 108 -6.18 -4.01 -3.32
C GLU A 108 -5.08 -3.12 -3.92
N PHE A 109 -3.90 -3.10 -3.29
CA PHE A 109 -2.72 -2.42 -3.83
C PHE A 109 -2.35 -2.97 -5.22
N LYS A 110 -2.25 -4.29 -5.34
CA LYS A 110 -1.93 -4.99 -6.60
C LYS A 110 -2.93 -4.66 -7.70
N GLU A 111 -4.23 -4.74 -7.42
CA GLU A 111 -5.26 -4.49 -8.42
C GLU A 111 -5.30 -3.00 -8.81
N THR A 112 -5.05 -2.07 -7.88
CA THR A 112 -4.90 -0.65 -8.19
C THR A 112 -3.70 -0.42 -9.12
N TYR A 113 -2.52 -0.95 -8.81
CA TYR A 113 -1.33 -0.79 -9.67
C TYR A 113 -1.52 -1.38 -11.06
N LYS A 114 -2.13 -2.57 -11.18
CA LYS A 114 -2.46 -3.16 -12.48
C LYS A 114 -3.42 -2.28 -13.29
N LYS A 115 -4.43 -1.72 -12.64
CA LYS A 115 -5.35 -0.78 -13.27
C LYS A 115 -4.59 0.45 -13.79
N LEU A 116 -3.76 1.07 -12.96
CA LEU A 116 -2.96 2.24 -13.36
C LEU A 116 -2.04 1.93 -14.54
N LEU A 117 -1.36 0.79 -14.52
CA LEU A 117 -0.52 0.32 -15.64
C LEU A 117 -1.32 0.13 -16.93
N SER A 118 -2.57 -0.33 -16.85
CA SER A 118 -3.45 -0.47 -18.02
C SER A 118 -3.99 0.86 -18.56
N GLU A 119 -4.00 1.90 -17.72
CA GLU A 119 -4.46 3.25 -18.08
C GLU A 119 -3.31 4.16 -18.55
N CYS A 120 -2.06 3.78 -18.29
CA CYS A 120 -0.88 4.49 -18.78
C CYS A 120 -0.87 4.57 -20.30
N LEU A 121 -0.40 5.70 -20.81
CA LEU A 121 -0.15 5.92 -22.24
C LEU A 121 1.30 5.56 -22.55
N ASP A 122 1.56 5.05 -23.76
CA ASP A 122 2.90 4.62 -24.21
C ASP A 122 3.97 5.72 -24.12
N ASP A 123 3.56 6.99 -24.08
CA ASP A 123 4.45 8.15 -23.97
C ASP A 123 5.11 8.31 -22.57
N TYR A 124 4.79 7.44 -21.61
CA TYR A 124 5.26 7.53 -20.21
C TYR A 124 6.11 6.33 -19.76
N GLN A 125 7.00 5.84 -20.62
CA GLN A 125 7.77 4.63 -20.36
C GLN A 125 8.48 4.62 -18.99
N ASP A 126 9.13 5.72 -18.60
CA ASP A 126 9.83 5.80 -17.29
C ASP A 126 8.87 5.61 -16.10
N LEU A 127 7.65 6.15 -16.19
CA LEU A 127 6.62 5.98 -15.15
C LEU A 127 6.08 4.54 -15.16
N ILE A 128 5.87 3.97 -16.34
CA ILE A 128 5.43 2.58 -16.50
C ILE A 128 6.45 1.64 -15.87
N ASP A 129 7.73 1.81 -16.18
CA ASP A 129 8.83 0.99 -15.65
C ASP A 129 8.93 1.12 -14.13
N LEU A 130 8.77 2.33 -13.60
CA LEU A 130 8.72 2.56 -12.14
C LEU A 130 7.55 1.81 -11.50
N LEU A 131 6.33 1.97 -12.02
CA LEU A 131 5.13 1.33 -11.47
C LEU A 131 5.22 -0.21 -11.56
N GLN A 132 5.79 -0.75 -12.64
CA GLN A 132 6.04 -2.19 -12.79
C GLN A 132 7.06 -2.70 -11.75
N ASN A 133 8.14 -1.96 -11.53
CA ASN A 133 9.15 -2.32 -10.54
C ASN A 133 8.57 -2.31 -9.12
N GLN A 134 7.84 -1.26 -8.75
CA GLN A 134 7.16 -1.17 -7.46
C GLN A 134 6.13 -2.30 -7.27
N LEU A 135 5.36 -2.63 -8.31
CA LEU A 135 4.41 -3.75 -8.29
C LEU A 135 5.12 -5.09 -8.05
N ALA A 136 6.24 -5.34 -8.75
CA ALA A 136 7.01 -6.57 -8.58
C ALA A 136 7.53 -6.71 -7.13
N ILE A 137 8.07 -5.63 -6.58
CA ILE A 137 8.54 -5.57 -5.18
C ILE A 137 7.37 -5.80 -4.19
N ALA A 138 6.21 -5.19 -4.44
CA ALA A 138 5.03 -5.37 -3.58
C ALA A 138 4.47 -6.81 -3.64
N MET A 139 4.61 -7.51 -4.78
CA MET A 139 4.22 -8.91 -4.90
C MET A 139 5.05 -9.84 -3.99
N GLU A 140 6.31 -9.50 -3.71
CA GLU A 140 7.13 -10.22 -2.72
C GLU A 140 6.57 -10.03 -1.31
N ALA A 141 6.17 -8.80 -0.95
CA ALA A 141 5.55 -8.50 0.34
C ALA A 141 4.23 -9.26 0.52
N HIS A 142 3.37 -9.25 -0.51
CA HIS A 142 2.13 -10.01 -0.55
C HIS A 142 2.37 -11.52 -0.33
N GLN A 143 3.31 -12.10 -1.08
CA GLN A 143 3.61 -13.52 -0.99
C GLN A 143 4.13 -13.90 0.41
N HIS A 144 5.00 -13.09 0.99
CA HIS A 144 5.51 -13.32 2.33
C HIS A 144 4.41 -13.24 3.41
N ILE A 145 3.48 -12.27 3.32
CA ILE A 145 2.34 -12.19 4.25
C ILE A 145 1.46 -13.42 4.15
N LYS A 146 1.18 -13.87 2.93
CA LYS A 146 0.37 -15.06 2.67
C LYS A 146 1.01 -16.31 3.25
N GLU A 147 2.32 -16.48 3.08
CA GLU A 147 3.05 -17.60 3.67
C GLU A 147 2.95 -17.59 5.19
N LEU A 148 3.15 -16.43 5.83
CA LEU A 148 3.02 -16.30 7.28
C LEU A 148 1.59 -16.59 7.80
N ARG A 149 0.57 -16.24 7.01
CA ARG A 149 -0.85 -16.51 7.34
C ARG A 149 -1.18 -17.99 7.30
N ASP A 150 -0.55 -18.73 6.38
CA ASP A 150 -0.84 -20.14 6.11
C ASP A 150 -0.06 -21.12 7.03
N LEU A 151 0.82 -20.60 7.90
CA LEU A 151 1.51 -21.35 8.96
C LEU A 151 0.57 -21.71 10.13
#